data_AF-A0A399PI96-F1
#
_entry.id   AF-A0A399PI96-F1
#
_cell.length_a   1.000
_cell.length_b   1.000
_cell.length_c   1.000
_cell.angle_alpha   90.00
_cell.angle_beta   90.00
_cell.angle_gamma   90.00
#
_symmetry.space_group_name_H-M   'P 1'
#
loop_
_entity.id
_entity.type
_entity.pdbx_description
1 polymer ?
#
loop_
_entity_poly.entity_id
_entity_poly.type
_entity_poly.pdbx_seq_one_letter_code
_entity_poly.pdbx_strand_id
1 'polypeptide(L)'
;VAAGRAARWAARLRGGGSAVPGVVALRIDPRFLERTIADLPHGVVAVTGSNGKSTTTHMLTAVLRAHGLRVFTNPSGGNLPQGIASAVLADADASGRLDADVAVLEIDEAYGVALSALLTPRTVLLLNIQIDQLNRFHEPDRVVGMLERIAATATEAVVANRDDAHVNAIAAHTARAGRAAVDWFGVSEELLGDSKHGLASAPRFGSEDPAPVHVVAGVEAVALSARDAVFRLASGDLPVTLP
;
A
#
# COMPACT_ATOMS: atom_id res chain seq x y z
N VAL A 1 4.37 23.35 -10.49
CA VAL A 1 3.20 23.70 -9.64
C VAL A 1 2.21 24.66 -10.32
N ALA A 2 2.61 25.89 -10.69
CA ALA A 2 1.67 26.90 -11.22
C ALA A 2 0.84 26.44 -12.43
N ALA A 3 1.48 25.83 -13.44
CA ALA A 3 0.77 25.29 -14.61
C ALA A 3 -0.23 24.18 -14.26
N GLY A 4 0.12 23.28 -13.33
CA GLY A 4 -0.78 22.24 -12.84
C GLY A 4 -1.98 22.81 -12.06
N ARG A 5 -1.74 23.84 -11.23
CA ARG A 5 -2.83 24.55 -10.51
C ARG A 5 -3.76 25.29 -11.48
N ALA A 6 -3.23 25.94 -12.52
CA ALA A 6 -4.02 26.57 -13.57
C ALA A 6 -4.88 25.54 -14.33
N ALA A 7 -4.31 24.37 -14.66
CA ALA A 7 -5.05 23.26 -15.25
C ALA A 7 -6.15 22.73 -14.30
N ARG A 8 -5.90 22.65 -12.99
CA ARG A 8 -6.91 22.28 -11.98
C ARG A 8 -8.07 23.25 -11.92
N TRP A 9 -7.78 24.55 -11.91
CA TRP A 9 -8.82 25.58 -11.94
C TRP A 9 -9.65 25.49 -13.22
N ALA A 10 -9.01 25.36 -14.38
CA ALA A 10 -9.69 25.20 -15.66
C ALA A 10 -10.51 23.90 -15.78
N ALA A 11 -10.03 22.79 -15.20
CA ALA A 11 -10.75 21.52 -15.16
C ALA A 11 -12.00 21.61 -14.28
N ARG A 12 -11.91 22.25 -13.09
CA ARG A 12 -13.05 22.48 -12.20
C ARG A 12 -14.17 23.29 -12.86
N LEU A 13 -13.82 24.28 -13.68
CA LEU A 13 -14.78 25.07 -14.45
C LEU A 13 -15.51 24.28 -15.55
N ARG A 14 -14.95 23.15 -15.99
CA ARG A 14 -15.51 22.28 -17.03
C ARG A 14 -16.11 20.98 -16.50
N GLY A 15 -16.18 20.80 -15.17
CA GLY A 15 -16.57 19.51 -14.57
C GLY A 15 -15.58 18.37 -14.84
N GLY A 16 -14.34 18.68 -15.22
CA GLY A 16 -13.32 17.73 -15.65
C GLY A 16 -12.70 16.95 -14.48
N GLY A 17 -12.37 15.67 -14.74
CA GLY A 17 -11.95 14.68 -13.75
C GLY A 17 -10.71 15.04 -12.92
N SER A 18 -10.66 14.48 -11.71
CA SER A 18 -9.68 14.76 -10.66
C SER A 18 -8.21 14.50 -11.05
N ALA A 19 -7.93 13.77 -12.12
CA ALA A 19 -6.57 13.38 -12.55
C ALA A 19 -5.92 14.32 -13.59
N VAL A 20 -6.69 15.13 -14.32
CA VAL A 20 -6.17 15.98 -15.42
C VAL A 20 -5.01 16.90 -14.99
N PRO A 21 -5.06 17.56 -13.82
CA PRO A 21 -3.97 18.43 -13.37
C PRO A 21 -2.65 17.66 -13.19
N GLY A 22 -2.73 16.44 -12.66
CA GLY A 22 -1.57 15.57 -12.48
C GLY A 22 -0.97 15.13 -13.81
N VAL A 23 -1.79 14.82 -14.83
CA VAL A 23 -1.29 14.52 -16.18
C VAL A 23 -0.50 15.69 -16.76
N VAL A 24 -1.02 16.91 -16.63
CA VAL A 24 -0.33 18.12 -17.10
C VAL A 24 0.99 18.32 -16.34
N ALA A 25 0.99 18.15 -15.02
CA ALA A 25 2.18 18.27 -14.20
C ALA A 25 3.28 17.29 -14.64
N LEU A 26 2.94 16.01 -14.80
CA LEU A 26 3.88 14.96 -15.17
C LEU A 26 4.41 15.10 -16.60
N ARG A 27 3.64 15.72 -17.52
CA ARG A 27 4.13 16.05 -18.86
C ARG A 27 5.14 17.20 -18.86
N ILE A 28 4.92 18.20 -18.02
CA ILE A 28 5.83 19.34 -17.88
C ILE A 28 7.08 18.94 -17.12
N ASP A 29 6.91 18.12 -16.09
CA ASP A 29 7.96 17.64 -15.22
C ASP A 29 7.73 16.17 -14.84
N PRO A 30 8.38 15.23 -15.55
CA PRO A 30 8.27 13.80 -15.26
C PRO A 30 8.77 13.39 -13.88
N ARG A 31 9.66 14.19 -13.25
CA ARG A 31 10.20 13.94 -11.91
C ARG A 31 9.44 14.69 -10.82
N PHE A 32 8.27 15.24 -11.12
CA PHE A 32 7.50 16.05 -10.18
C PHE A 32 7.20 15.31 -8.87
N LEU A 33 6.80 14.04 -8.95
CA LEU A 33 6.50 13.22 -7.78
C LEU A 33 7.74 12.93 -6.95
N GLU A 34 8.83 12.51 -7.59
CA GLU A 34 10.13 12.26 -6.95
C GLU A 34 10.57 13.49 -6.15
N ARG A 35 10.60 14.67 -6.79
CA ARG A 35 11.05 15.92 -6.17
C ARG A 35 10.16 16.43 -5.03
N THR A 36 8.90 16.02 -4.99
CA THR A 36 7.93 16.55 -4.02
C THR A 36 7.71 15.60 -2.84
N ILE A 37 7.86 14.29 -3.07
CA ILE A 37 7.54 13.26 -2.09
C ILE A 37 8.81 12.65 -1.47
N ALA A 38 9.94 12.59 -2.18
CA ALA A 38 11.13 11.90 -1.69
C ALA A 38 11.77 12.56 -0.45
N ASP A 39 11.57 13.87 -0.26
CA ASP A 39 12.19 14.65 0.82
C ASP A 39 11.38 14.66 2.13
N LEU A 40 10.32 13.85 2.22
CA LEU A 40 9.51 13.77 3.44
C LEU A 40 10.33 13.13 4.58
N PRO A 41 10.27 13.66 5.83
CA PRO A 41 11.08 13.20 6.96
C PRO A 41 11.04 11.68 7.22
N HIS A 42 9.85 11.08 7.07
CA HIS A 42 9.65 9.63 7.22
C HIS A 42 9.41 8.92 5.88
N GLY A 43 9.60 9.63 4.76
CA GLY A 43 9.49 9.09 3.41
C GLY A 43 8.09 8.60 3.06
N VAL A 44 8.04 7.50 2.32
CA VAL A 44 6.82 6.92 1.74
C VAL A 44 6.54 5.54 2.31
N VAL A 45 5.28 5.32 2.69
CA VAL A 45 4.69 4.00 2.94
C VAL A 45 3.79 3.66 1.75
N ALA A 46 4.18 2.65 0.97
CA ALA A 46 3.41 2.15 -0.15
C ALA A 46 2.48 1.03 0.32
N VAL A 47 1.17 1.15 0.06
CA VAL A 47 0.16 0.12 0.38
C VAL A 47 -0.34 -0.50 -0.92
N THR A 48 -0.16 -1.81 -1.08
CA THR A 48 -0.51 -2.51 -2.32
C THR A 48 -0.98 -3.96 -2.08
N GLY A 49 -1.60 -4.57 -3.09
CA GLY A 49 -2.28 -5.87 -3.01
C GLY A 49 -3.71 -5.77 -3.55
N SER A 50 -4.31 -6.89 -3.95
CA SER A 50 -5.50 -6.87 -4.83
C SER A 50 -6.67 -6.14 -4.21
N ASN A 51 -6.93 -6.37 -2.92
CA ASN A 51 -8.05 -5.79 -2.20
C ASN A 51 -7.67 -5.19 -0.85
N GLY A 52 -8.52 -4.27 -0.39
CA GLY A 52 -8.38 -3.60 0.91
C GLY A 52 -7.42 -2.40 0.92
N LYS A 53 -6.79 -2.04 -0.21
CA LYS A 53 -5.81 -0.93 -0.27
C LYS A 53 -6.36 0.38 0.29
N SER A 54 -7.51 0.85 -0.21
CA SER A 54 -8.09 2.14 0.23
C SER A 54 -8.46 2.13 1.71
N THR A 55 -9.07 1.04 2.20
CA THR A 55 -9.46 0.89 3.61
C THR A 55 -8.23 0.90 4.51
N THR A 56 -7.22 0.11 4.18
CA THR A 56 -5.97 0.04 4.95
C THR A 56 -5.22 1.37 4.93
N THR A 57 -5.14 2.02 3.77
CA THR A 57 -4.52 3.36 3.61
C THR A 57 -5.23 4.38 4.50
N HIS A 58 -6.56 4.35 4.56
CA HIS A 58 -7.35 5.24 5.41
C HIS A 58 -7.11 4.99 6.90
N MET A 59 -7.16 3.73 7.33
CA MET A 59 -6.91 3.35 8.73
C MET A 59 -5.49 3.72 9.17
N LEU A 60 -4.48 3.39 8.35
CA LEU A 60 -3.08 3.74 8.63
C LEU A 60 -2.89 5.26 8.72
N THR A 61 -3.50 6.01 7.79
CA THR A 61 -3.48 7.48 7.83
C THR A 61 -4.11 8.02 9.12
N ALA A 62 -5.24 7.47 9.56
CA ALA A 62 -5.91 7.88 10.79
C ALA A 62 -5.04 7.61 12.03
N VAL A 63 -4.42 6.43 12.11
CA VAL A 63 -3.51 6.05 13.21
C VAL A 63 -2.32 7.01 13.25
N LEU A 64 -1.61 7.21 12.14
CA LEU A 64 -0.43 8.09 12.10
C LEU A 64 -0.78 9.54 12.49
N ARG A 65 -1.94 10.04 12.05
CA ARG A 65 -2.45 11.37 12.46
C ARG A 65 -2.79 11.42 13.95
N ALA A 66 -3.38 10.37 14.52
CA ALA A 66 -3.63 10.28 15.95
C ALA A 66 -2.34 10.29 16.78
N HIS A 67 -1.23 9.84 16.20
CA HIS A 67 0.13 9.94 16.75
C HIS A 67 0.81 11.30 16.47
N GLY A 68 0.08 12.29 15.94
CA GLY A 68 0.58 13.65 15.76
C GLY A 68 1.34 13.89 14.45
N LEU A 69 1.41 12.90 13.54
CA LEU A 69 2.06 13.08 12.25
C LEU A 69 1.15 13.77 11.24
N ARG A 70 1.74 14.62 10.40
CA ARG A 70 1.08 15.17 9.22
C ARG A 70 1.24 14.18 8.08
N VAL A 71 0.12 13.63 7.62
CA VAL A 71 0.10 12.55 6.62
C VAL A 71 -0.46 13.07 5.30
N PHE A 72 0.35 12.96 4.26
CA PHE A 72 -0.10 13.07 2.87
C PHE A 72 -0.62 11.71 2.38
N THR A 73 -1.76 11.68 1.69
CA THR A 73 -2.32 10.47 1.06
C THR A 73 -3.03 10.85 -0.24
N ASN A 74 -3.01 9.95 -1.22
CA ASN A 74 -3.89 10.07 -2.39
C ASN A 74 -5.35 9.72 -2.02
N PRO A 75 -6.35 10.32 -2.70
CA PRO A 75 -7.75 9.94 -2.51
C PRO A 75 -8.00 8.53 -3.04
N SER A 76 -9.01 7.83 -2.51
CA SER A 76 -9.40 6.49 -2.97
C SER A 76 -9.60 6.45 -4.50
N GLY A 77 -9.01 5.44 -5.16
CA GLY A 77 -8.99 5.33 -6.62
C GLY A 77 -8.02 6.28 -7.34
N GLY A 78 -7.31 7.16 -6.62
CA GLY A 78 -6.22 7.99 -7.12
C GLY A 78 -4.87 7.26 -7.15
N ASN A 79 -4.88 5.95 -7.38
CA ASN A 79 -3.74 5.03 -7.25
C ASN A 79 -2.79 4.99 -8.46
N LEU A 80 -3.08 5.79 -9.48
CA LEU A 80 -2.24 6.01 -10.65
C LEU A 80 -1.34 7.24 -10.48
N PRO A 81 -0.19 7.33 -11.18
CA PRO A 81 0.73 8.46 -11.06
C PRO A 81 0.06 9.84 -11.22
N GLN A 82 -0.86 9.98 -12.17
CA GLN A 82 -1.60 11.22 -12.38
C GLN A 82 -2.58 11.57 -11.24
N GLY A 83 -3.14 10.56 -10.56
CA GLY A 83 -3.99 10.76 -9.39
C GLY A 83 -3.17 11.31 -8.22
N ILE A 84 -2.03 10.69 -7.95
CA ILE A 84 -1.07 11.12 -6.93
C ILE A 84 -0.54 12.52 -7.25
N ALA A 85 -0.11 12.78 -8.49
CA ALA A 85 0.40 14.10 -8.87
C ALA A 85 -0.67 15.20 -8.73
N SER A 86 -1.93 14.88 -9.00
CA SER A 86 -3.03 15.82 -8.79
C SER A 86 -3.28 16.09 -7.31
N ALA A 87 -3.19 15.07 -6.45
CA ALA A 87 -3.26 15.22 -4.99
C ALA A 87 -2.08 16.04 -4.46
N VAL A 88 -0.86 15.79 -4.92
CA VAL A 88 0.32 16.60 -4.58
C VAL A 88 0.11 18.07 -4.96
N LEU A 89 -0.37 18.35 -6.17
CA LEU A 89 -0.65 19.74 -6.58
C LEU A 89 -1.71 20.44 -5.73
N ALA A 90 -2.60 19.67 -5.10
CA ALA A 90 -3.64 20.20 -4.24
C ALA A 90 -3.08 20.72 -2.92
N ASP A 91 -2.10 20.00 -2.37
CA ASP A 91 -1.65 20.16 -0.99
C ASP A 91 -0.26 20.82 -0.92
N ALA A 92 0.56 20.68 -1.95
CA ALA A 92 1.88 21.28 -2.01
C ALA A 92 1.82 22.80 -2.20
N ASP A 93 2.75 23.53 -1.58
CA ASP A 93 2.88 24.99 -1.68
C ASP A 93 3.31 25.45 -3.10
N ALA A 94 3.44 26.77 -3.30
CA ALA A 94 3.85 27.32 -4.60
C ALA A 94 5.25 26.86 -5.06
N SER A 95 6.13 26.49 -4.12
CA SER A 95 7.45 25.92 -4.40
C SER A 95 7.42 24.43 -4.67
N GLY A 96 6.28 23.77 -4.44
CA GLY A 96 6.11 22.34 -4.65
C GLY A 96 6.51 21.51 -3.45
N ARG A 97 6.54 22.09 -2.24
CA ARG A 97 6.78 21.32 -1.01
C ARG A 97 5.46 20.92 -0.36
N LEU A 98 5.40 19.68 0.10
CA LEU A 98 4.30 19.17 0.92
C LEU A 98 4.57 19.50 2.39
N ASP A 99 3.55 20.01 3.08
CA ASP A 99 3.57 20.16 4.52
C ASP A 99 3.17 18.85 5.21
N ALA A 100 4.00 17.83 5.07
CA ALA A 100 3.78 16.49 5.59
C ALA A 100 5.06 15.90 6.18
N ASP A 101 4.90 14.97 7.12
CA ASP A 101 5.99 14.21 7.72
C ASP A 101 6.17 12.85 7.01
N VAL A 102 5.08 12.28 6.50
CA VAL A 102 5.04 10.98 5.82
C VAL A 102 3.99 10.97 4.71
N ALA A 103 4.26 10.25 3.63
CA ALA A 103 3.26 9.91 2.62
C ALA A 103 2.81 8.47 2.78
N VAL A 104 1.49 8.25 2.91
CA VAL A 104 0.87 6.92 2.84
C VAL A 104 0.14 6.83 1.51
N LEU A 105 0.63 5.99 0.61
CA LEU A 105 0.14 5.96 -0.77
C LEU A 105 -0.48 4.61 -1.08
N GLU A 106 -1.75 4.64 -1.49
CA GLU A 106 -2.36 3.51 -2.17
C GLU A 106 -1.77 3.40 -3.58
N ILE A 107 -1.17 2.24 -3.90
CA ILE A 107 -0.52 1.99 -5.18
C ILE A 107 -1.13 0.76 -5.88
N ASP A 108 -1.55 0.97 -7.12
CA ASP A 108 -1.97 -0.10 -8.02
C ASP A 108 -0.77 -0.94 -8.47
N GLU A 109 -0.93 -2.26 -8.53
CA GLU A 109 0.12 -3.24 -8.80
C GLU A 109 0.72 -3.07 -10.20
N ALA A 110 -0.11 -2.76 -11.21
CA ALA A 110 0.32 -2.67 -12.60
C ALA A 110 1.20 -1.44 -12.84
N TYR A 111 0.93 -0.35 -12.14
CA TYR A 111 1.71 0.90 -12.20
C TYR A 111 2.73 1.03 -11.07
N GLY A 112 2.59 0.20 -10.03
CA GLY A 112 3.31 0.30 -8.79
C GLY A 112 4.79 -0.01 -8.93
N VAL A 113 5.18 -0.84 -9.89
CA VAL A 113 6.61 -1.12 -10.16
C VAL A 113 7.36 0.16 -10.55
N ALA A 114 6.84 0.89 -11.55
CA ALA A 114 7.46 2.13 -12.01
C ALA A 114 7.38 3.23 -10.95
N LEU A 115 6.22 3.32 -10.27
CA LEU A 115 6.00 4.32 -9.25
C LEU A 115 6.88 4.10 -8.01
N SER A 116 7.02 2.86 -7.54
CA SER A 116 7.83 2.55 -6.36
C SER A 116 9.33 2.65 -6.66
N ALA A 117 9.76 2.39 -7.89
CA ALA A 117 11.13 2.69 -8.31
C ALA A 117 11.43 4.20 -8.31
N LEU A 118 10.43 5.03 -8.61
CA LEU A 118 10.56 6.48 -8.62
C LEU A 118 10.44 7.11 -7.23
N LEU A 119 9.59 6.55 -6.36
CA LEU A 119 9.35 7.07 -5.00
C LEU A 119 10.24 6.44 -3.93
N THR A 120 10.87 5.29 -4.24
CA THR A 120 11.76 4.53 -3.34
C THR A 120 11.20 4.43 -1.92
N PRO A 121 10.07 3.73 -1.71
CA PRO A 121 9.39 3.75 -0.43
C PRO A 121 10.28 3.26 0.70
N ARG A 122 10.12 3.89 1.87
CA ARG A 122 10.75 3.44 3.12
C ARG A 122 10.15 2.09 3.52
N THR A 123 8.83 1.99 3.41
CA THR A 123 8.08 0.78 3.77
C THR A 123 7.12 0.38 2.66
N VAL A 124 7.05 -0.91 2.37
CA VAL A 124 6.03 -1.51 1.50
C VAL A 124 5.14 -2.43 2.32
N LEU A 125 3.82 -2.19 2.29
CA LEU A 125 2.79 -3.00 2.93
C LEU A 125 2.07 -3.84 1.85
N LEU A 126 2.21 -5.16 1.94
CA LEU A 126 1.61 -6.14 1.03
C LEU A 126 0.38 -6.79 1.67
N LEU A 127 -0.80 -6.61 1.06
CA LEU A 127 -2.08 -7.03 1.65
C LEU A 127 -2.52 -8.44 1.27
N ASN A 128 -2.75 -8.71 -0.01
CA ASN A 128 -3.25 -9.99 -0.50
C ASN A 128 -3.11 -10.04 -2.03
N ILE A 129 -3.25 -11.24 -2.59
CA ILE A 129 -3.48 -11.45 -4.01
C ILE A 129 -4.81 -12.18 -4.17
N GLN A 130 -5.73 -11.60 -4.92
CA GLN A 130 -6.99 -12.22 -5.29
C GLN A 130 -7.08 -12.41 -6.80
N ILE A 131 -7.67 -13.54 -7.20
CA ILE A 131 -7.98 -13.83 -8.60
C ILE A 131 -9.35 -13.22 -8.90
N ASP A 132 -9.38 -12.12 -9.66
CA ASP A 132 -10.65 -11.64 -10.20
C ASP A 132 -11.22 -12.71 -11.15
N GLN A 133 -12.51 -13.00 -10.99
CA GLN A 133 -13.19 -14.12 -11.65
C GLN A 133 -13.29 -13.95 -13.17
N LEU A 134 -13.02 -12.75 -13.69
CA LEU A 134 -13.22 -12.40 -15.10
C LEU A 134 -12.05 -12.76 -16.03
N ASN A 135 -10.80 -12.94 -15.55
CA ASN A 135 -9.60 -13.10 -16.42
C ASN A 135 -8.71 -14.30 -16.04
N ARG A 136 -9.36 -15.42 -15.73
CA ARG A 136 -8.87 -16.59 -14.97
C ARG A 136 -7.64 -17.40 -15.45
N PHE A 137 -6.84 -16.99 -16.45
CA PHE A 137 -5.78 -17.87 -16.96
C PHE A 137 -4.35 -17.31 -17.06
N HIS A 138 -4.08 -16.03 -16.79
CA HIS A 138 -2.71 -15.48 -16.91
C HIS A 138 -2.30 -14.41 -15.87
N GLU A 139 -3.16 -14.09 -14.91
CA GLU A 139 -3.00 -12.90 -14.08
C GLU A 139 -2.30 -13.09 -12.72
N PRO A 140 -2.49 -14.20 -11.98
CA PRO A 140 -1.93 -14.32 -10.63
C PRO A 140 -0.41 -14.23 -10.59
N ASP A 141 0.31 -15.01 -11.40
CA ASP A 141 1.78 -14.99 -11.44
C ASP A 141 2.34 -13.64 -11.90
N ARG A 142 1.61 -12.95 -12.77
CA ARG A 142 1.96 -11.61 -13.22
C ARG A 142 1.86 -10.61 -12.07
N VAL A 143 0.78 -10.67 -11.29
CA VAL A 143 0.58 -9.84 -10.09
C VAL A 143 1.63 -10.17 -9.03
N VAL A 144 1.93 -11.45 -8.79
CA VAL A 144 3.02 -11.88 -7.90
C VAL A 144 4.33 -11.23 -8.32
N GLY A 145 4.73 -11.35 -9.59
CA GLY A 145 5.96 -10.73 -10.08
C GLY A 145 5.95 -9.20 -10.02
N MET A 146 4.79 -8.54 -10.11
CA MET A 146 4.67 -7.10 -9.87
C MET A 146 4.90 -6.75 -8.39
N LEU A 147 4.22 -7.45 -7.48
CA LEU A 147 4.36 -7.24 -6.04
C LEU A 147 5.77 -7.55 -5.54
N GLU A 148 6.44 -8.58 -6.08
CA GLU A 148 7.86 -8.87 -5.80
C GLU A 148 8.76 -7.70 -6.17
N ARG A 149 8.57 -7.14 -7.37
CA ARG A 149 9.36 -5.97 -7.81
C ARG A 149 9.07 -4.74 -6.97
N ILE A 150 7.82 -4.54 -6.55
CA ILE A 150 7.45 -3.43 -5.65
C ILE A 150 8.13 -3.62 -4.29
N ALA A 151 8.02 -4.81 -3.68
CA ALA A 151 8.65 -5.13 -2.40
C ALA A 151 10.16 -4.92 -2.42
N ALA A 152 10.82 -5.24 -3.54
CA ALA A 152 12.25 -5.04 -3.73
C ALA A 152 12.70 -3.56 -3.77
N THR A 153 11.77 -2.61 -3.88
CA THR A 153 12.07 -1.16 -3.81
C THR A 153 12.03 -0.59 -2.39
N ALA A 154 11.57 -1.37 -1.41
CA ALA A 154 11.57 -0.96 -0.01
C ALA A 154 13.00 -0.71 0.47
N THR A 155 13.23 0.45 1.08
CA THR A 155 14.56 0.83 1.58
C THR A 155 14.78 0.47 3.05
N GLU A 156 13.71 0.28 3.83
CA GLU A 156 13.82 -0.13 5.24
C GLU A 156 13.02 -1.37 5.57
N ALA A 157 11.75 -1.45 5.18
CA ALA A 157 10.89 -2.55 5.63
C ALA A 157 9.86 -3.02 4.59
N VAL A 158 9.57 -4.32 4.61
CA VAL A 158 8.39 -4.92 3.99
C VAL A 158 7.52 -5.53 5.10
N VAL A 159 6.26 -5.09 5.16
CA VAL A 159 5.26 -5.66 6.07
C VAL A 159 4.27 -6.46 5.23
N ALA A 160 4.07 -7.73 5.57
CA ALA A 160 3.39 -8.66 4.68
C ALA A 160 2.32 -9.49 5.39
N ASN A 161 1.22 -9.77 4.68
CA ASN A 161 0.22 -10.72 5.14
C ASN A 161 0.78 -12.15 5.09
N ARG A 162 0.91 -12.77 6.26
CA ARG A 162 1.36 -14.17 6.39
C ARG A 162 0.37 -15.16 5.79
N ASP A 163 -0.92 -14.86 5.90
CA ASP A 163 -1.99 -15.82 5.63
C ASP A 163 -2.34 -15.89 4.13
N ASP A 164 -1.75 -15.00 3.32
CA ASP A 164 -1.73 -15.11 1.86
C ASP A 164 -0.44 -15.79 1.40
N ALA A 165 -0.56 -17.02 0.88
CA ALA A 165 0.60 -17.83 0.52
C ALA A 165 1.53 -17.11 -0.47
N HIS A 166 0.96 -16.40 -1.45
CA HIS A 166 1.72 -15.64 -2.44
C HIS A 166 2.52 -14.53 -1.77
N VAL A 167 1.85 -13.64 -1.03
CA VAL A 167 2.48 -12.54 -0.30
C VAL A 167 3.54 -13.04 0.68
N ASN A 168 3.26 -14.13 1.40
CA ASN A 168 4.20 -14.70 2.35
C ASN A 168 5.50 -15.18 1.67
N ALA A 169 5.43 -15.81 0.49
CA ALA A 169 6.67 -16.19 -0.20
C ALA A 169 7.43 -15.00 -0.76
N ILE A 170 6.74 -13.93 -1.21
CA ILE A 170 7.40 -12.67 -1.60
C ILE A 170 8.19 -12.13 -0.42
N ALA A 171 7.55 -12.05 0.75
CA ALA A 171 8.17 -11.57 1.98
C ALA A 171 9.37 -12.46 2.39
N ALA A 172 9.21 -13.79 2.35
CA ALA A 172 10.30 -14.72 2.65
C ALA A 172 11.47 -14.62 1.66
N HIS A 173 11.19 -14.38 0.38
CA HIS A 173 12.23 -14.11 -0.62
C HIS A 173 12.96 -12.79 -0.32
N THR A 174 12.23 -11.71 -0.03
CA THR A 174 12.81 -10.43 0.37
C THR A 174 13.67 -10.56 1.64
N ALA A 175 13.22 -11.32 2.63
CA ALA A 175 13.96 -11.56 3.87
C ALA A 175 15.29 -12.27 3.59
N ARG A 176 15.29 -13.29 2.73
CA ARG A 176 16.53 -13.99 2.31
C ARG A 176 17.48 -13.09 1.53
N ALA A 177 16.97 -12.13 0.77
CA ALA A 177 17.79 -11.17 0.04
C ALA A 177 18.48 -10.15 0.97
N GLY A 178 17.97 -9.94 2.20
CA GLY A 178 18.61 -9.13 3.24
C GLY A 178 18.69 -7.62 2.93
N ARG A 179 17.84 -7.10 2.01
CA ARG A 179 17.86 -5.69 1.59
C ARG A 179 16.99 -4.76 2.43
N ALA A 180 15.97 -5.31 3.08
CA ALA A 180 15.04 -4.62 3.95
C ALA A 180 14.63 -5.56 5.09
N ALA A 181 14.26 -4.99 6.24
CA ALA A 181 13.62 -5.76 7.30
C ALA A 181 12.28 -6.32 6.78
N VAL A 182 11.90 -7.50 7.26
CA VAL A 182 10.61 -8.11 6.91
C VAL A 182 9.87 -8.45 8.19
N ASP A 183 8.62 -8.02 8.27
CA ASP A 183 7.70 -8.37 9.34
C ASP A 183 6.37 -8.84 8.76
N TRP A 184 5.63 -9.61 9.54
CA TRP A 184 4.39 -10.23 9.14
C TRP A 184 3.24 -9.82 10.04
N PHE A 185 2.08 -9.62 9.44
CA PHE A 185 0.81 -9.63 10.15
C PHE A 185 0.00 -10.85 9.73
N GLY A 186 -0.93 -11.26 10.58
CA GLY A 186 -1.84 -12.34 10.25
C GLY A 186 -3.06 -12.38 11.16
N VAL A 187 -3.77 -13.49 11.07
CA VAL A 187 -4.96 -13.83 11.84
C VAL A 187 -4.69 -15.15 12.56
N SER A 188 -5.12 -15.26 13.81
CA SER A 188 -4.99 -16.50 14.56
C SER A 188 -5.80 -17.65 13.94
N GLU A 189 -5.32 -18.87 14.10
CA GLU A 189 -6.00 -20.08 13.61
C GLU A 189 -7.42 -20.23 14.18
N GLU A 190 -7.62 -19.84 15.44
CA GLU A 190 -8.93 -19.84 16.10
C GLU A 190 -9.91 -18.90 15.42
N LEU A 191 -9.53 -17.63 15.23
CA LEU A 191 -10.36 -16.64 14.55
C LEU A 191 -10.61 -16.98 13.08
N LEU A 192 -9.64 -17.60 12.41
CA LEU A 192 -9.82 -18.12 11.04
C LEU A 192 -10.80 -19.28 10.98
N GLY A 193 -10.74 -20.21 11.95
CA GLY A 193 -11.65 -21.34 12.06
C GLY A 193 -13.11 -20.91 12.24
N ASP A 194 -13.34 -19.79 12.92
CA ASP A 194 -14.67 -19.22 13.15
C ASP A 194 -15.21 -18.42 11.94
N SER A 195 -14.38 -18.13 10.92
CA SER A 195 -14.78 -17.37 9.74
C SER A 195 -15.54 -18.23 8.72
N LYS A 196 -16.78 -17.82 8.41
CA LYS A 196 -17.65 -18.52 7.44
C LYS A 196 -17.07 -18.59 6.01
N HIS A 197 -16.21 -17.66 5.63
CA HIS A 197 -15.70 -17.52 4.25
C HIS A 197 -14.17 -17.51 4.15
N GLY A 198 -13.45 -17.67 5.27
CA GLY A 198 -12.00 -17.53 5.31
C GLY A 198 -11.52 -16.15 4.85
N LEU A 199 -10.30 -16.07 4.32
CA LEU A 199 -9.66 -14.83 3.84
C LEU A 199 -9.81 -14.58 2.33
N ALA A 200 -10.46 -15.49 1.60
CA ALA A 200 -10.68 -15.41 0.15
C ALA A 200 -9.40 -15.17 -0.70
N SER A 201 -8.21 -15.56 -0.22
CA SER A 201 -6.93 -15.45 -0.95
C SER A 201 -6.84 -16.38 -2.16
N ALA A 202 -6.04 -15.99 -3.15
CA ALA A 202 -5.76 -16.80 -4.34
C ALA A 202 -5.06 -18.12 -3.96
N PRO A 203 -5.55 -19.29 -4.41
CA PRO A 203 -4.83 -20.55 -4.25
C PRO A 203 -3.61 -20.59 -5.16
N ARG A 204 -2.52 -21.22 -4.69
CA ARG A 204 -1.36 -21.57 -5.51
C ARG A 204 -1.65 -22.81 -6.36
N PHE A 205 -1.34 -22.77 -7.65
CA PHE A 205 -1.43 -23.92 -8.54
C PHE A 205 -0.04 -24.21 -9.15
N GLY A 206 0.60 -25.33 -8.80
CA GLY A 206 1.91 -25.74 -9.35
C GLY A 206 2.80 -26.51 -8.36
N SER A 207 3.71 -27.35 -8.87
CA SER A 207 4.48 -28.36 -8.13
C SER A 207 5.64 -27.81 -7.28
N GLU A 208 5.80 -28.40 -6.09
CA GLU A 208 6.62 -27.99 -4.94
C GLU A 208 6.04 -26.78 -4.20
N ASP A 209 4.98 -27.05 -3.41
CA ASP A 209 4.72 -26.24 -2.22
C ASP A 209 5.97 -26.34 -1.33
N PRO A 210 6.79 -25.29 -1.17
CA PRO A 210 7.54 -25.21 0.06
C PRO A 210 6.47 -25.24 1.16
N ALA A 211 6.61 -26.16 2.11
CA ALA A 211 5.69 -26.28 3.25
C ALA A 211 5.37 -24.86 3.77
N PRO A 212 4.09 -24.56 4.10
CA PRO A 212 3.71 -23.24 4.58
C PRO A 212 4.75 -22.83 5.60
N VAL A 213 5.49 -21.77 5.29
CA VAL A 213 6.49 -21.28 6.23
C VAL A 213 5.65 -20.79 7.39
N HIS A 214 5.62 -21.56 8.48
CA HIS A 214 5.02 -21.14 9.75
C HIS A 214 5.88 -20.00 10.27
N VAL A 215 5.61 -18.80 9.76
CA VAL A 215 6.24 -17.57 10.20
C VAL A 215 5.43 -17.06 11.38
N VAL A 216 6.11 -16.75 12.48
CA VAL A 216 5.48 -16.02 13.58
C VAL A 216 5.22 -14.61 13.10
N ALA A 217 3.95 -14.19 13.08
CA ALA A 217 3.59 -12.82 12.76
C ALA A 217 3.94 -11.92 13.94
N GLY A 218 4.51 -10.74 13.69
CA GLY A 218 4.75 -9.72 14.71
C GLY A 218 3.45 -9.19 15.32
N VAL A 219 2.35 -9.24 14.54
CA VAL A 219 1.00 -8.90 14.98
C VAL A 219 -0.01 -9.91 14.44
N GLU A 220 -0.88 -10.44 15.31
CA GLU A 220 -2.00 -11.31 14.92
C GLU A 220 -3.34 -10.74 15.37
N ALA A 221 -4.34 -10.70 14.48
CA ALA A 221 -5.72 -10.50 14.90
C ALA A 221 -6.23 -11.79 15.57
N VAL A 222 -6.62 -11.71 16.84
CA VAL A 222 -7.05 -12.86 17.65
C VAL A 222 -8.53 -12.81 18.00
N ALA A 223 -9.14 -11.63 18.00
CA ALA A 223 -10.58 -11.47 18.13
C ALA A 223 -11.06 -10.30 17.27
N LEU A 224 -12.24 -10.44 16.68
CA LEU A 224 -12.89 -9.38 15.90
C LEU A 224 -14.39 -9.35 16.22
N SER A 225 -14.91 -8.16 16.49
CA SER A 225 -16.34 -7.86 16.59
C SER A 225 -16.70 -6.76 15.59
N ALA A 226 -17.95 -6.29 15.61
CA ALA A 226 -18.39 -5.20 14.72
C ALA A 226 -17.60 -3.89 14.92
N ARG A 227 -17.07 -3.64 16.12
CA ARG A 227 -16.37 -2.39 16.47
C ARG A 227 -15.08 -2.57 17.23
N ASP A 228 -14.76 -3.78 17.65
CA ASP A 228 -13.57 -4.03 18.46
C ASP A 228 -12.73 -5.13 17.81
N ALA A 229 -11.42 -5.00 17.95
CA ALA A 229 -10.44 -5.99 17.57
C ALA A 229 -9.47 -6.20 18.73
N VAL A 230 -8.94 -7.42 18.87
CA VAL A 230 -7.81 -7.68 19.73
C VAL A 230 -6.66 -8.14 18.87
N PHE A 231 -5.53 -7.44 18.99
CA PHE A 231 -4.29 -7.77 18.29
C PHE A 231 -3.27 -8.32 19.27
N ARG A 232 -2.72 -9.50 19.01
CA ARG A 232 -1.61 -10.07 19.78
C ARG A 232 -0.29 -9.56 19.23
N LEU A 233 0.51 -8.94 20.10
CA LEU A 233 1.88 -8.52 19.82
C LEU A 233 2.84 -9.24 20.78
N ALA A 234 4.15 -9.12 20.53
CA ALA A 234 5.18 -9.61 21.46
C ALA A 234 5.06 -9.03 22.89
N SER A 235 4.49 -7.83 23.02
CA SER A 235 4.25 -7.16 24.30
C SER A 235 2.96 -7.59 25.01
N GLY A 236 2.14 -8.44 24.38
CA GLY A 236 0.82 -8.85 24.86
C GLY A 236 -0.33 -8.45 23.94
N ASP A 237 -1.55 -8.73 24.39
CA ASP A 237 -2.78 -8.46 23.65
C ASP A 237 -3.18 -6.97 23.76
N LEU A 238 -3.47 -6.37 22.62
CA LEU A 238 -3.85 -4.97 22.45
C LEU A 238 -5.31 -4.89 21.97
N PRO A 239 -6.27 -4.51 22.84
CA PRO A 239 -7.62 -4.21 22.42
C PRO A 239 -7.67 -2.85 21.69
N VAL A 240 -8.37 -2.82 20.55
CA VAL A 240 -8.54 -1.63 19.70
C VAL A 240 -9.99 -1.50 19.30
N THR A 241 -10.56 -0.31 19.47
CA THR A 241 -11.86 0.03 18.89
C THR A 241 -11.64 0.56 17.47
N LEU A 242 -12.24 -0.12 16.49
CA LEU A 242 -12.24 0.25 15.09
C LEU A 242 -13.16 1.47 14.86
N PRO A 243 -12.84 2.34 13.89
CA PRO A 243 -13.60 3.57 13.60
C PRO A 243 -15.05 3.33 13.19
#